data_AF-A0A3C0YCI5-F1
#
_entry.id   AF-A0A3C0YCI5-F1
#
_cell.length_a   1.000
_cell.length_b   1.000
_cell.length_c   1.000
_cell.angle_alpha   90.00
_cell.angle_beta   90.00
_cell.angle_gamma   90.00
#
_symmetry.space_group_name_H-M   'P 1'
#
loop_
_entity.id
_entity.type
_entity.pdbx_description
1 polymer ?
#
loop_
_entity_poly.entity_id
_entity_poly.type
_entity_poly.pdbx_seq_one_letter_code
_entity_poly.pdbx_strand_id
1 'polypeptide(L)'
;SIESLLSRALGPLQAVAHDLHPDFHSTRVALALAEQMQVPAIDVQHHHAHIGVALAEHAVAGPVIGLALDGVGLGDDGSAWGGEVLWVNGLAAAHQWQRLDHLVPLALPGADAAAREPWRMAAAALFALGRGDEIEARFAPAVGAPAARGVHTLLQRDLQCPRSSSAGRWFDAAAGALALSVRQAFEAEAAMTLEVRAREWLQAHPEFELPWTSLDLRPLLAELFTLA
;
A
#
# COMPACT_ATOMS: atom_id res chain seq x y z
N SER A 1 14.72 15.32 20.57
CA SER A 1 15.64 14.30 20.02
C SER A 1 15.49 13.01 20.80
N ILE A 2 16.01 11.90 20.28
CA ILE A 2 16.06 10.61 20.98
C ILE A 2 16.75 10.76 22.36
N GLU A 3 17.85 11.51 22.41
CA GLU A 3 18.58 11.80 23.66
C GLU A 3 17.69 12.44 24.73
N SER A 4 16.84 13.38 24.34
CA SER A 4 15.89 14.04 25.27
C SER A 4 14.78 13.10 25.74
N LEU A 5 14.44 12.05 24.99
CA LEU A 5 13.47 11.05 25.42
C LEU A 5 14.14 10.06 26.38
N LEU A 6 15.38 9.64 26.08
CA LEU A 6 16.16 8.75 26.93
C LEU A 6 16.46 9.35 28.31
N SER A 7 16.74 10.65 28.39
CA SER A 7 16.96 11.32 29.68
C SER A 7 15.73 11.39 30.58
N ARG A 8 14.54 11.10 30.03
CA ARG A 8 13.26 11.06 30.74
C ARG A 8 12.77 9.64 31.03
N ALA A 9 13.52 8.61 30.63
CA ALA A 9 13.13 7.23 30.85
C ALA A 9 13.07 6.91 32.35
N LEU A 10 12.02 6.20 32.78
CA LEU A 10 11.80 5.82 34.18
C LEU A 10 12.66 4.62 34.64
N GLY A 11 13.43 4.03 33.73
CA GLY A 11 14.26 2.86 33.96
C GLY A 11 15.21 2.62 32.79
N PRO A 12 16.06 1.58 32.87
CA PRO A 12 16.96 1.25 31.78
C PRO A 12 16.17 0.86 30.53
N LEU A 13 16.66 1.28 29.37
CA LEU A 13 16.16 0.81 28.09
C LEU A 13 16.35 -0.71 28.01
N GLN A 14 15.33 -1.45 27.56
CA GLN A 14 15.39 -2.92 27.50
C GLN A 14 15.53 -3.45 26.07
N ALA A 15 15.04 -2.72 25.07
CA ALA A 15 15.14 -3.05 23.65
C ALA A 15 14.83 -1.81 22.81
N VAL A 16 15.16 -1.87 21.51
CA VAL A 16 14.73 -0.87 20.51
C VAL A 16 13.98 -1.59 19.39
N ALA A 17 12.71 -1.24 19.20
CA ALA A 17 11.92 -1.77 18.09
C ALA A 17 12.10 -0.91 16.82
N HIS A 18 12.08 -1.53 15.64
CA HIS A 18 12.14 -0.84 14.36
C HIS A 18 11.35 -1.58 13.27
N ASP A 19 11.10 -0.90 12.15
CA ASP A 19 10.46 -1.50 10.99
C ASP A 19 11.34 -2.60 10.37
N LEU A 20 10.74 -3.65 9.82
CA LEU A 20 11.43 -4.70 9.06
C LEU A 20 12.28 -4.14 7.91
N HIS A 21 11.91 -2.99 7.34
CA HIS A 21 12.63 -2.41 6.21
C HIS A 21 14.08 -1.99 6.59
N PRO A 22 15.12 -2.62 6.03
CA PRO A 22 16.51 -2.35 6.42
C PRO A 22 17.01 -0.97 5.97
N ASP A 23 16.54 -0.49 4.82
CA ASP A 23 16.99 0.78 4.25
C ASP A 23 16.31 2.03 4.82
N PHE A 24 15.39 1.89 5.77
CA PHE A 24 14.82 3.05 6.44
C PHE A 24 15.86 3.76 7.31
N HIS A 25 15.83 5.09 7.30
CA HIS A 25 16.68 5.88 8.18
C HIS A 25 16.38 5.58 9.65
N SER A 26 15.10 5.42 10.02
CA SER A 26 14.67 5.02 11.36
C SER A 26 15.26 3.67 11.77
N THR A 27 15.26 2.68 10.88
CA THR A 27 15.88 1.36 11.13
C THR A 27 17.37 1.49 11.40
N ARG A 28 18.12 2.23 10.57
CA ARG A 28 19.55 2.47 10.82
C ARG A 28 19.81 3.16 12.16
N VAL A 29 19.00 4.16 12.51
CA VAL A 29 19.11 4.87 13.80
C VAL A 29 18.80 3.93 14.97
N ALA A 30 17.77 3.08 14.85
CA ALA A 30 17.38 2.12 15.87
C ALA A 30 18.48 1.07 16.12
N LEU A 31 19.07 0.52 15.04
CA LEU A 31 20.16 -0.43 15.13
C LEU A 31 21.40 0.17 15.80
N ALA A 32 21.81 1.37 15.39
CA ALA A 32 22.94 2.06 16.02
C ALA A 32 22.69 2.37 17.50
N LEU A 33 21.47 2.77 17.86
CA LEU A 33 21.09 3.02 19.26
C LEU A 33 21.10 1.74 20.09
N ALA A 34 20.56 0.64 19.57
CA ALA A 34 20.53 -0.65 20.24
C ALA A 34 21.95 -1.16 20.50
N GLU A 35 22.84 -1.04 19.51
CA GLU A 35 24.27 -1.36 19.65
C GLU A 35 24.93 -0.49 20.72
N GLN A 36 24.76 0.84 20.67
CA GLN A 36 25.36 1.75 21.65
C GLN A 36 24.89 1.45 23.09
N MET A 37 23.61 1.11 23.25
CA MET A 37 23.00 0.84 24.56
C MET A 37 23.17 -0.62 25.00
N GLN A 38 23.73 -1.50 24.17
CA GLN A 38 23.89 -2.93 24.41
C GLN A 38 22.56 -3.62 24.75
N VAL A 39 21.51 -3.28 23.99
CA VAL A 39 20.19 -3.89 24.11
C VAL A 39 19.78 -4.53 22.78
N PRO A 40 18.84 -5.51 22.79
CA PRO A 40 18.33 -6.09 21.56
C PRO A 40 17.66 -5.04 20.65
N ALA A 41 17.90 -5.15 19.35
CA ALA A 41 17.05 -4.55 18.32
C ALA A 41 15.99 -5.57 17.90
N ILE A 42 14.74 -5.15 17.83
CA ILE A 42 13.60 -6.00 17.48
C ILE A 42 12.97 -5.44 16.21
N ASP A 43 13.04 -6.21 15.13
CA ASP A 43 12.31 -5.90 13.91
C ASP A 43 10.82 -6.23 14.07
N VAL A 44 9.98 -5.34 13.55
CA VAL A 44 8.52 -5.47 13.59
C VAL A 44 8.01 -5.25 12.18
N GLN A 45 7.19 -6.18 11.69
CA GLN A 45 6.61 -6.08 10.37
C GLN A 45 5.63 -4.90 10.30
N HIS A 46 5.69 -4.09 9.24
CA HIS A 46 4.99 -2.81 9.12
C HIS A 46 3.48 -2.88 9.36
N HIS A 47 2.81 -3.83 8.71
CA HIS A 47 1.35 -4.00 8.72
C HIS A 47 0.88 -4.64 10.04
N HIS A 48 1.67 -5.56 10.57
CA HIS A 48 1.51 -6.12 11.91
C HIS A 48 1.60 -5.01 12.96
N ALA A 49 2.53 -4.06 12.81
CA ALA A 49 2.66 -2.90 13.70
C ALA A 49 1.39 -2.03 13.68
N HIS A 50 0.82 -1.73 12.50
CA HIS A 50 -0.44 -0.99 12.38
C HIS A 50 -1.58 -1.65 13.16
N ILE A 51 -1.75 -2.96 13.02
CA ILE A 51 -2.77 -3.71 13.77
C ILE A 51 -2.43 -3.75 15.26
N GLY A 52 -1.14 -3.90 15.60
CA GLY A 52 -0.65 -3.89 16.98
C GLY A 52 -0.98 -2.59 17.72
N VAL A 53 -0.88 -1.44 17.04
CA VAL A 53 -1.30 -0.14 17.59
C VAL A 53 -2.79 -0.15 17.94
N ALA A 54 -3.65 -0.60 17.02
CA ALA A 54 -5.08 -0.70 17.27
C ALA A 54 -5.43 -1.66 18.44
N LEU A 55 -4.74 -2.80 18.53
CA LEU A 55 -4.88 -3.74 19.65
C LEU A 55 -4.50 -3.08 20.98
N ALA A 56 -3.41 -2.32 21.00
CA ALA A 56 -2.91 -1.63 22.19
C ALA A 56 -3.85 -0.50 22.63
N GLU A 57 -4.30 0.34 21.70
CA GLU A 57 -5.23 1.45 21.98
C GLU A 57 -6.56 0.98 22.57
N HIS A 58 -7.06 -0.16 22.09
CA HIS A 58 -8.34 -0.71 22.53
C HIS A 58 -8.24 -1.83 23.57
N ALA A 59 -7.03 -2.13 24.07
CA ALA A 59 -6.77 -3.19 25.04
C ALA A 59 -7.39 -4.56 24.66
N VAL A 60 -7.32 -4.92 23.38
CA VAL A 60 -7.97 -6.12 22.85
C VAL A 60 -7.22 -7.37 23.31
N ALA A 61 -7.84 -8.16 24.18
CA ALA A 61 -7.21 -9.33 24.79
C ALA A 61 -7.28 -10.60 23.94
N GLY A 62 -8.23 -10.69 23.00
CA GLY A 62 -8.45 -11.86 22.15
C GLY A 62 -7.87 -11.72 20.75
N PRO A 63 -7.77 -12.83 19.98
CA PRO A 63 -7.30 -12.79 18.60
C PRO A 63 -8.25 -11.99 17.70
N VAL A 64 -7.67 -11.35 16.68
CA VAL A 64 -8.39 -10.53 15.70
C VAL A 64 -8.03 -10.91 14.27
N ILE A 65 -8.92 -10.56 13.34
CA ILE A 65 -8.58 -10.36 11.93
C ILE A 65 -8.44 -8.86 11.72
N GLY A 66 -7.24 -8.40 11.39
CA GLY A 66 -6.96 -7.00 11.08
C GLY A 66 -6.77 -6.81 9.58
N LEU A 67 -7.26 -5.67 9.09
CA LEU A 67 -7.06 -5.21 7.73
C LEU A 67 -6.07 -4.04 7.77
N ALA A 68 -4.90 -4.22 7.15
CA ALA A 68 -3.90 -3.17 7.02
C ALA A 68 -3.90 -2.66 5.57
N LEU A 69 -4.45 -1.46 5.37
CA LEU A 69 -4.57 -0.81 4.07
C LEU A 69 -3.71 0.45 4.05
N ASP A 70 -2.59 0.42 3.32
CA ASP A 70 -1.65 1.54 3.24
C ASP A 70 -1.05 1.70 1.83
N GLY A 71 -0.03 2.56 1.73
CA GLY A 71 0.70 2.81 0.49
C GLY A 71 1.77 1.78 0.19
N VAL A 72 2.68 1.51 1.13
CA VAL A 72 3.75 0.51 0.98
C VAL A 72 4.35 0.16 2.34
N GLY A 73 4.55 -1.13 2.58
CA GLY A 73 5.44 -1.65 3.61
C GLY A 73 6.16 -2.91 3.13
N LEU A 74 7.36 -3.16 3.65
CA LEU A 74 8.12 -4.36 3.28
C LEU A 74 7.45 -5.61 3.87
N GLY A 75 7.09 -6.55 3.00
CA GLY A 75 6.60 -7.87 3.37
C GLY A 75 7.72 -8.74 3.93
N ASP A 76 7.35 -9.76 4.72
CA ASP A 76 8.31 -10.78 5.18
C ASP A 76 8.85 -11.65 4.04
N ASP A 77 8.11 -11.71 2.93
CA ASP A 77 8.49 -12.31 1.64
C ASP A 77 9.35 -11.38 0.76
N GLY A 78 9.67 -10.17 1.23
CA GLY A 78 10.43 -9.15 0.50
C GLY A 78 9.65 -8.40 -0.57
N SER A 79 8.35 -8.65 -0.71
CA SER A 79 7.48 -7.92 -1.64
C SER A 79 6.90 -6.64 -1.02
N ALA A 80 6.32 -5.77 -1.85
CA ALA A 80 5.70 -4.53 -1.39
C ALA A 80 4.24 -4.78 -0.99
N TRP A 81 3.97 -4.82 0.31
CA TRP A 81 2.63 -5.00 0.87
C TRP A 81 1.89 -3.67 1.02
N GLY A 82 0.59 -3.74 1.31
CA GLY A 82 -0.22 -2.59 1.69
C GLY A 82 -1.74 -2.81 1.60
N GLY A 83 -2.18 -4.05 1.46
CA GLY A 83 -3.59 -4.41 1.36
C GLY A 83 -3.80 -5.78 2.01
N GLU A 84 -3.43 -5.91 3.27
CA GLU A 84 -3.18 -7.19 3.93
C GLU A 84 -4.28 -7.57 4.91
N VAL A 85 -4.63 -8.87 4.93
CA VAL A 85 -5.48 -9.47 5.94
C VAL A 85 -4.61 -10.31 6.87
N LEU A 86 -4.46 -9.86 8.12
CA LEU A 86 -3.62 -10.53 9.10
C LEU A 86 -4.49 -11.09 10.22
N TRP A 87 -4.23 -12.33 10.63
CA TRP A 87 -4.64 -12.81 11.94
C TRP A 87 -3.56 -12.43 12.92
N VAL A 88 -3.95 -11.75 14.00
CA VAL A 88 -3.04 -11.34 15.08
C VAL A 88 -3.66 -11.85 16.37
N ASN A 89 -2.86 -12.51 17.22
CA ASN A 89 -3.33 -12.91 18.53
C ASN A 89 -3.61 -11.67 19.41
N GLY A 90 -4.22 -11.86 20.58
CA GLY A 90 -4.53 -10.75 21.48
C GLY A 90 -3.29 -10.02 21.99
N LEU A 91 -3.48 -8.84 22.59
CA LEU A 91 -2.42 -7.92 22.99
C LEU A 91 -1.24 -8.57 23.73
N ALA A 92 -1.52 -9.53 24.64
CA ALA A 92 -0.49 -10.23 25.40
C ALA A 92 0.40 -11.18 24.56
N ALA A 93 -0.07 -11.58 23.39
CA ALA A 93 0.59 -12.50 22.47
C ALA A 93 0.67 -11.95 21.04
N ALA A 94 0.62 -10.62 20.87
CA ALA A 94 0.53 -9.98 19.55
C ALA A 94 1.69 -10.32 18.60
N HIS A 95 2.84 -10.77 19.12
CA HIS A 95 3.95 -11.31 18.32
C HIS A 95 3.59 -12.57 17.54
N GLN A 96 2.51 -13.27 17.90
CA GLN A 96 1.95 -14.39 17.16
C GLN A 96 0.93 -13.87 16.16
N TRP A 97 1.33 -13.86 14.89
CA TRP A 97 0.49 -13.42 13.80
C TRP A 97 0.78 -14.23 12.55
N GLN A 98 -0.12 -14.16 11.59
CA GLN A 98 0.01 -14.79 10.27
C GLN A 98 -0.70 -13.93 9.23
N ARG A 99 -0.13 -13.85 8.02
CA ARG A 99 -0.83 -13.33 6.86
C ARG A 99 -1.83 -14.35 6.36
N LEU A 100 -3.11 -13.99 6.35
CA LEU A 100 -4.19 -14.86 5.90
C LEU A 100 -4.48 -14.68 4.41
N ASP A 101 -4.51 -13.43 3.96
CA ASP A 101 -4.87 -13.07 2.59
C ASP A 101 -4.40 -11.65 2.28
N HIS A 102 -4.55 -11.21 1.03
CA HIS A 102 -4.20 -9.86 0.59
C HIS A 102 -4.92 -9.46 -0.69
N LEU A 103 -4.94 -8.16 -1.00
CA LEU A 103 -5.40 -7.67 -2.30
C LEU A 103 -4.59 -8.29 -3.43
N VAL A 104 -5.26 -8.60 -4.54
CA VAL A 104 -4.59 -9.16 -5.73
C VAL A 104 -3.43 -8.25 -6.15
N PRO A 105 -2.19 -8.77 -6.26
CA PRO A 105 -1.04 -7.93 -6.57
C PRO A 105 -1.10 -7.34 -7.98
N LEU A 106 -0.81 -6.05 -8.09
CA LEU A 106 -0.62 -5.36 -9.36
C LEU A 106 0.88 -5.17 -9.65
N ALA A 107 1.23 -5.13 -10.93
CA ALA A 107 2.56 -4.72 -11.36
C ALA A 107 2.74 -3.21 -11.16
N LEU A 108 3.96 -2.80 -10.78
CA LEU A 108 4.38 -1.41 -10.68
C LEU A 108 5.31 -1.06 -11.87
N PRO A 109 4.79 -0.71 -13.06
CA PRO A 109 5.64 -0.52 -14.24
C PRO A 109 6.53 0.71 -14.11
N GLY A 110 7.83 0.48 -13.91
CA GLY A 110 8.81 1.51 -13.58
C GLY A 110 8.98 1.74 -12.07
N ALA A 111 8.62 0.76 -11.24
CA ALA A 111 8.75 0.76 -9.77
C ALA A 111 8.20 2.05 -9.14
N ASP A 112 9.03 2.85 -8.49
CA ASP A 112 8.66 4.11 -7.82
C ASP A 112 8.00 5.14 -8.74
N ALA A 113 8.21 5.05 -10.06
CA ALA A 113 7.48 5.89 -11.01
C ALA A 113 5.98 5.61 -10.99
N ALA A 114 5.57 4.36 -10.76
CA ALA A 114 4.16 3.96 -10.75
C ALA A 114 3.37 4.61 -9.59
N ALA A 115 4.00 4.79 -8.43
CA ALA A 115 3.40 5.51 -7.30
C ALA A 115 3.23 7.01 -7.56
N ARG A 116 4.10 7.62 -8.38
CA ARG A 116 4.05 9.05 -8.72
C ARG A 116 3.17 9.35 -9.93
N GLU A 117 2.89 8.36 -10.75
CA GLU A 117 2.17 8.50 -12.00
C GLU A 117 0.99 7.51 -12.06
N PRO A 118 -0.17 7.82 -11.43
CA PRO A 118 -1.32 6.89 -11.31
C PRO A 118 -1.83 6.30 -12.63
N TRP A 119 -1.64 6.99 -13.76
CA TRP A 119 -1.95 6.42 -15.08
C TRP A 119 -1.21 5.10 -15.35
N ARG A 120 0.00 4.94 -14.78
CA ARG A 120 0.78 3.69 -14.87
C ARG A 120 0.12 2.55 -14.11
N MET A 121 -0.47 2.84 -12.95
CA MET A 121 -1.23 1.86 -12.17
C MET A 121 -2.51 1.47 -12.89
N ALA A 122 -3.20 2.43 -13.53
CA ALA A 122 -4.34 2.15 -14.37
C ALA A 122 -3.96 1.29 -15.60
N ALA A 123 -2.82 1.57 -16.23
CA ALA A 123 -2.28 0.72 -17.30
C ALA A 123 -1.95 -0.70 -16.83
N ALA A 124 -1.36 -0.85 -15.64
CA ALA A 124 -1.09 -2.15 -15.03
C ALA A 124 -2.39 -2.94 -14.75
N ALA A 125 -3.45 -2.25 -14.32
CA ALA A 125 -4.76 -2.86 -14.13
C ALA A 125 -5.41 -3.33 -15.45
N LEU A 126 -5.36 -2.51 -16.52
CA LEU A 126 -5.81 -2.95 -17.85
C LEU A 126 -5.06 -4.19 -18.31
N PHE A 127 -3.75 -4.22 -18.11
CA PHE A 127 -2.94 -5.38 -18.46
C PHE A 127 -3.34 -6.62 -17.64
N ALA A 128 -3.55 -6.48 -16.33
CA ALA A 128 -4.01 -7.56 -15.45
C ALA A 128 -5.43 -8.07 -15.80
N LEU A 129 -6.25 -7.24 -16.46
CA LEU A 129 -7.56 -7.59 -17.01
C LEU A 129 -7.48 -8.24 -18.40
N GLY A 130 -6.28 -8.44 -18.97
CA GLY A 130 -6.11 -8.95 -20.34
C GLY A 130 -6.41 -7.90 -21.42
N ARG A 131 -6.48 -6.63 -21.05
CA ARG A 131 -6.86 -5.48 -21.91
C ARG A 131 -5.66 -4.58 -22.21
N GLY A 132 -4.45 -5.15 -22.27
CA GLY A 132 -3.21 -4.40 -22.48
C GLY A 132 -3.18 -3.59 -23.78
N ASP A 133 -3.87 -4.06 -24.82
CA ASP A 133 -3.94 -3.37 -26.12
C ASP A 133 -4.68 -2.03 -26.05
N GLU A 134 -5.48 -1.79 -24.99
CA GLU A 134 -6.16 -0.50 -24.78
C GLU A 134 -5.26 0.58 -24.17
N ILE A 135 -4.09 0.22 -23.63
CA ILE A 135 -3.21 1.15 -22.87
C ILE A 135 -2.81 2.35 -23.74
N GLU A 136 -2.38 2.11 -24.98
CA GLU A 136 -1.95 3.21 -25.86
C GLU A 136 -3.12 4.13 -26.19
N ALA A 137 -4.26 3.58 -26.61
CA ALA A 137 -5.43 4.37 -26.99
C ALA A 137 -5.95 5.24 -25.84
N ARG A 138 -5.96 4.70 -24.61
CA ARG A 138 -6.49 5.41 -23.43
C ARG A 138 -5.54 6.48 -22.90
N PHE A 139 -4.23 6.21 -22.84
CA PHE A 139 -3.30 7.11 -22.15
C PHE A 139 -2.46 7.99 -23.07
N ALA A 140 -2.30 7.66 -24.36
CA ALA A 140 -1.54 8.49 -25.30
C ALA A 140 -2.01 9.96 -25.37
N PRO A 141 -3.31 10.31 -25.27
CA PRO A 141 -3.74 11.71 -25.24
C PRO A 141 -3.18 12.50 -24.05
N ALA A 142 -2.95 11.85 -22.91
CA ALA A 142 -2.48 12.49 -21.68
C ALA A 142 -0.95 12.49 -21.54
N VAL A 143 -0.28 11.41 -21.96
CA VAL A 143 1.16 11.20 -21.71
C VAL A 143 2.00 11.06 -22.97
N GLY A 144 1.37 11.06 -24.13
CA GLY A 144 2.01 10.80 -25.43
C GLY A 144 2.15 9.31 -25.74
N ALA A 145 2.00 8.98 -27.03
CA ALA A 145 2.04 7.60 -27.51
C ALA A 145 3.35 6.84 -27.17
N PRO A 146 4.56 7.46 -27.23
CA PRO A 146 5.79 6.76 -26.83
C PRO A 146 5.80 6.30 -25.36
N ALA A 147 5.28 7.13 -24.44
CA ALA A 147 5.23 6.79 -23.03
C ALA A 147 4.23 5.64 -22.76
N ALA A 148 3.04 5.71 -23.35
CA ALA A 148 2.02 4.69 -23.21
C ALA A 148 2.48 3.33 -23.78
N ARG A 149 3.08 3.31 -24.99
CA ARG A 149 3.69 2.09 -25.57
C ARG A 149 4.83 1.56 -24.73
N GLY A 150 5.64 2.45 -24.16
CA GLY A 150 6.74 2.09 -23.26
C GLY A 150 6.23 1.32 -22.04
N VAL A 151 5.19 1.81 -21.37
CA VAL A 151 4.58 1.12 -20.21
C VAL A 151 3.96 -0.21 -20.61
N HIS A 152 3.26 -0.27 -21.75
CA HIS A 152 2.74 -1.55 -22.26
C HIS A 152 3.89 -2.57 -22.48
N THR A 153 5.01 -2.11 -23.04
CA THR A 153 6.20 -2.97 -23.26
C THR A 153 6.83 -3.44 -21.95
N LEU A 154 6.92 -2.57 -20.93
CA LEU A 154 7.43 -2.94 -19.60
C LEU A 154 6.58 -4.07 -19.00
N LEU A 155 5.26 -3.95 -19.09
CA LEU A 155 4.31 -4.93 -18.59
C LEU A 155 4.38 -6.26 -19.36
N GLN A 156 4.40 -6.21 -20.69
CA GLN A 156 4.50 -7.42 -21.54
C GLN A 156 5.77 -8.23 -21.28
N ARG A 157 6.87 -7.56 -20.96
CA ARG A 157 8.18 -8.20 -20.74
C ARG A 157 8.50 -8.41 -19.26
N ASP A 158 7.60 -8.03 -18.36
CA ASP A 158 7.78 -8.02 -16.90
C ASP A 158 9.10 -7.33 -16.47
N LEU A 159 9.47 -6.26 -17.17
CA LEU A 159 10.71 -5.52 -16.93
C LEU A 159 10.48 -4.42 -15.90
N GLN A 160 11.18 -4.47 -14.77
CA GLN A 160 11.07 -3.47 -13.69
C GLN A 160 9.60 -3.25 -13.26
N CYS A 161 8.87 -4.36 -13.14
CA CYS A 161 7.48 -4.41 -12.75
C CYS A 161 7.31 -5.21 -11.44
N PRO A 162 7.94 -4.78 -10.32
CA PRO A 162 7.73 -5.46 -9.04
C PRO A 162 6.23 -5.50 -8.73
N ARG A 163 5.81 -6.55 -8.02
CA ARG A 163 4.42 -6.75 -7.64
C ARG A 163 4.15 -6.12 -6.28
N SER A 164 2.96 -5.57 -6.13
CA SER A 164 2.51 -5.03 -4.85
C SER A 164 1.04 -5.34 -4.61
N SER A 165 0.72 -5.74 -3.37
CA SER A 165 -0.66 -5.91 -2.86
C SER A 165 -1.20 -4.60 -2.24
N SER A 166 -0.52 -3.47 -2.45
CA SER A 166 -0.88 -2.18 -1.84
C SER A 166 -2.29 -1.70 -2.19
N ALA A 167 -3.08 -1.36 -1.17
CA ALA A 167 -4.36 -0.69 -1.31
C ALA A 167 -4.18 0.70 -1.93
N GLY A 168 -3.16 1.45 -1.53
CA GLY A 168 -2.83 2.75 -2.12
C GLY A 168 -2.60 2.66 -3.64
N ARG A 169 -1.94 1.59 -4.10
CA ARG A 169 -1.74 1.34 -5.55
C ARG A 169 -3.03 1.00 -6.27
N TRP A 170 -3.98 0.35 -5.61
CA TRP A 170 -5.34 0.16 -6.13
C TRP A 170 -6.13 1.47 -6.23
N PHE A 171 -5.99 2.37 -5.25
CA PHE A 171 -6.55 3.73 -5.33
C PHE A 171 -5.94 4.53 -6.48
N ASP A 172 -4.62 4.45 -6.66
CA ASP A 172 -3.94 5.09 -7.79
C ASP A 172 -4.44 4.53 -9.14
N ALA A 173 -4.64 3.21 -9.25
CA ALA A 173 -5.20 2.59 -10.45
C ALA A 173 -6.62 3.09 -10.75
N ALA A 174 -7.47 3.22 -9.73
CA ALA A 174 -8.83 3.73 -9.88
C ALA A 174 -8.85 5.22 -10.28
N ALA A 175 -8.03 6.05 -9.62
CA ALA A 175 -7.90 7.46 -9.96
C ALA A 175 -7.35 7.66 -11.39
N GLY A 176 -6.38 6.85 -11.81
CA GLY A 176 -5.86 6.86 -13.18
C GLY A 176 -6.87 6.37 -14.20
N ALA A 177 -7.69 5.36 -13.86
CA ALA A 177 -8.75 4.83 -14.73
C ALA A 177 -9.84 5.88 -14.99
N LEU A 178 -10.21 6.65 -13.98
CA LEU A 178 -11.19 7.74 -14.04
C LEU A 178 -10.61 9.07 -14.55
N ALA A 179 -9.37 9.08 -15.04
CA ALA A 179 -8.65 10.27 -15.49
C ALA A 179 -8.57 11.41 -14.45
N LEU A 180 -8.64 11.08 -13.16
CA LEU A 180 -8.55 12.05 -12.06
C LEU A 180 -7.11 12.48 -11.78
N SER A 181 -6.16 11.59 -12.02
CA SER A 181 -4.73 11.89 -11.82
C SER A 181 -3.88 11.16 -12.84
N VAL A 182 -3.05 11.93 -13.54
CA VAL A 182 -1.97 11.41 -14.37
C VAL A 182 -0.67 11.39 -13.56
N ARG A 183 -0.40 12.46 -12.80
CA ARG A 183 0.81 12.58 -11.99
C ARG A 183 0.47 13.22 -10.66
N GLN A 184 1.05 12.67 -9.60
CA GLN A 184 0.94 13.21 -8.25
C GLN A 184 2.06 14.22 -7.97
N ALA A 185 1.72 15.30 -7.27
CA ALA A 185 2.61 16.31 -6.72
C ALA A 185 3.12 15.92 -5.32
N PHE A 186 2.33 15.16 -4.56
CA PHE A 186 2.67 14.65 -3.23
C PHE A 186 2.05 13.27 -3.00
N GLU A 187 2.48 12.61 -1.92
CA GLU A 187 2.01 11.26 -1.59
C GLU A 187 0.50 11.23 -1.32
N ALA A 188 -0.18 10.22 -1.87
CA ALA A 188 -1.62 9.96 -1.71
C ALA A 188 -2.58 11.02 -2.32
N GLU A 189 -2.09 11.97 -3.11
CA GLU A 189 -2.94 12.98 -3.78
C GLU A 189 -4.06 12.33 -4.61
N ALA A 190 -3.74 11.29 -5.37
CA ALA A 190 -4.71 10.61 -6.22
C ALA A 190 -5.79 9.89 -5.39
N ALA A 191 -5.39 9.25 -4.28
CA ALA A 191 -6.31 8.57 -3.37
C ALA A 191 -7.25 9.56 -2.68
N MET A 192 -6.72 10.69 -2.18
CA MET A 192 -7.53 11.76 -1.58
C MET A 192 -8.50 12.38 -2.59
N THR A 193 -8.03 12.61 -3.83
CA THR A 193 -8.88 13.14 -4.90
C THR A 193 -10.02 12.18 -5.22
N LEU A 194 -9.73 10.88 -5.35
CA LEU A 194 -10.73 9.85 -5.57
C LEU A 194 -11.75 9.80 -4.43
N GLU A 195 -11.31 9.88 -3.18
CA GLU A 195 -12.20 9.89 -2.00
C GLU A 195 -13.19 11.05 -2.05
N VAL A 196 -12.72 12.27 -2.37
CA VAL A 196 -13.59 13.45 -2.50
C VAL A 196 -14.65 13.23 -3.57
N ARG A 197 -14.24 12.74 -4.75
CA ARG A 197 -15.18 12.48 -5.86
C ARG A 197 -16.18 11.38 -5.54
N ALA A 198 -15.73 10.30 -4.92
CA ALA A 198 -16.59 9.20 -4.50
C ALA A 198 -17.61 9.67 -3.46
N ARG A 199 -17.19 10.50 -2.50
CA ARG A 199 -18.08 11.09 -1.48
C ARG A 199 -19.15 11.98 -2.09
N GLU A 200 -18.79 12.86 -3.01
CA GLU A 200 -19.74 13.71 -3.76
C GLU A 200 -20.76 12.85 -4.51
N TRP A 201 -20.29 11.79 -5.18
CA TRP A 201 -21.14 10.88 -5.94
C TRP A 201 -22.11 10.10 -5.05
N LEU A 202 -21.64 9.55 -3.93
CA LEU A 202 -22.46 8.79 -2.97
C LEU A 202 -23.53 9.66 -2.31
N GLN A 203 -23.25 10.94 -2.06
CA GLN A 203 -24.25 11.89 -1.56
C GLN A 203 -25.38 12.11 -2.57
N ALA A 204 -25.07 12.07 -3.86
CA ALA A 204 -26.05 12.19 -4.93
C ALA A 204 -26.79 10.87 -5.23
N HIS A 205 -26.25 9.72 -4.79
CA HIS A 205 -26.80 8.38 -5.02
C HIS A 205 -26.87 7.57 -3.71
N PRO A 206 -27.68 8.01 -2.72
CA PRO A 206 -27.75 7.40 -1.40
C PRO A 206 -28.24 5.95 -1.40
N GLU A 207 -28.92 5.52 -2.46
CA GLU A 207 -29.38 4.15 -2.69
C GLU A 207 -28.31 3.20 -3.24
N PHE A 208 -27.12 3.71 -3.56
CA PHE A 208 -26.06 2.87 -4.10
C PHE A 208 -25.55 1.88 -3.07
N GLU A 209 -25.74 0.60 -3.36
CA GLU A 209 -25.13 -0.52 -2.63
C GLU A 209 -24.21 -1.29 -3.57
N LEU A 210 -22.97 -1.48 -3.16
CA LEU A 210 -22.03 -2.35 -3.86
C LEU A 210 -21.70 -3.56 -2.98
N PRO A 211 -22.31 -4.73 -3.22
CA PRO A 211 -21.96 -5.94 -2.49
C PRO A 211 -20.66 -6.53 -3.05
N TRP A 212 -19.52 -5.91 -2.73
CA TRP A 212 -18.20 -6.45 -3.07
C TRP A 212 -17.62 -7.22 -1.89
N THR A 213 -17.34 -8.51 -2.08
CA THR A 213 -16.86 -9.40 -1.01
C THR A 213 -15.55 -10.11 -1.34
N SER A 214 -14.81 -9.60 -2.33
CA SER A 214 -13.57 -10.21 -2.82
C SER A 214 -12.38 -9.26 -2.65
N LEU A 215 -11.19 -9.81 -2.36
CA LEU A 215 -9.93 -9.06 -2.39
C LEU A 215 -9.36 -8.90 -3.81
N ASP A 216 -10.01 -9.52 -4.80
CA ASP A 216 -9.77 -9.23 -6.21
C ASP A 216 -10.56 -8.01 -6.64
N LEU A 217 -9.93 -6.85 -6.73
CA LEU A 217 -10.58 -5.60 -7.14
C LEU A 217 -10.59 -5.39 -8.66
N ARG A 218 -10.09 -6.33 -9.46
CA ARG A 218 -10.04 -6.20 -10.93
C ARG A 218 -11.43 -5.97 -11.54
N PRO A 219 -12.50 -6.68 -11.16
CA PRO A 219 -13.81 -6.46 -11.77
C PRO A 219 -14.37 -5.06 -11.46
N LEU A 220 -14.14 -4.55 -10.24
CA LEU A 220 -14.48 -3.16 -9.88
C LEU A 220 -13.74 -2.16 -10.78
N LEU A 221 -12.43 -2.35 -10.99
CA LEU A 221 -11.68 -1.49 -11.92
C LEU A 221 -12.19 -1.59 -13.36
N ALA A 222 -12.60 -2.78 -13.80
CA ALA A 222 -13.15 -2.95 -15.14
C ALA A 222 -14.40 -2.08 -15.35
N GLU A 223 -15.27 -1.97 -14.34
CA GLU A 223 -16.42 -1.06 -14.35
C GLU A 223 -15.99 0.41 -14.39
N LEU A 224 -15.00 0.82 -13.62
CA LEU A 224 -14.50 2.20 -13.64
C LEU A 224 -13.98 2.62 -15.03
N PHE A 225 -13.34 1.71 -15.78
CA PHE A 225 -12.92 1.97 -17.16
C PHE A 225 -14.08 2.15 -18.16
N THR A 226 -15.31 1.78 -17.79
CA THR A 226 -16.53 2.02 -18.60
C THR A 226 -17.19 3.36 -18.29
N LEU A 227 -16.89 3.95 -17.12
CA LEU A 227 -17.38 5.27 -16.72
C LEU A 227 -16.53 6.42 -17.25
N ALA A 228 -15.29 6.13 -17.64
CA ALA A 228 -14.28 7.08 -18.11
C ALA A 228 -14.30 7.29 -19.64
#